data_AF-A0A6N2JS57-F1
#
_entry.id   AF-A0A6N2JS57-F1
#
_cell.length_a   1.000
_cell.length_b   1.000
_cell.length_c   1.000
_cell.angle_alpha   90.00
_cell.angle_beta   90.00
_cell.angle_gamma   90.00
#
_symmetry.space_group_name_H-M   'P 1'
#
loop_
_entity.id
_entity.type
_entity.pdbx_description
1 polymer ?
#
loop_
_entity_poly.entity_id
_entity_poly.type
_entity_poly.pdbx_seq_one_letter_code
_entity_poly.pdbx_strand_id
1 'polypeptide(L)'
;MKVEFYYSQRKYECMVVVLPDDQGEKKELRIRNHEGEILAIRQGQKTALRGKSRATSQEVDILKNNYYNLIKAAVNALDLAEKYKLLKDKDEEIRLLNAEIAIFREKANLSDTERGEILQLRDQLKTLADQQNIAAFNYDEQETESKLIKRLGAKAWENIEISSKNDLFSAYKHKYLVESDIFTEDFSDYKPSCLYIASVVEREIVQSFFKSFYHFLCKQNPMRKDFMIAGVILKNRGKYTIGSLPYLIAKEWDTFSDEILNRDSLSIADRDRLYYHKVNDQKISTSDRQLVNEFLEQWDHPVSNWLSGNQKAASKIDQIAKLRNLTAHPMPIYKWQFTELWLLVIGGKTKSGRNQKGLLKEIYEKSNAIH
;
A
#
# COMPACT_ATOMS: atom_id res chain seq x y z
N MET A 1 -10.13 3.78 28.26
CA MET A 1 -9.18 2.79 28.83
C MET A 1 -7.91 3.52 29.25
N LYS A 2 -7.35 3.20 30.43
CA LYS A 2 -6.11 3.78 30.94
C LYS A 2 -5.01 2.72 30.84
N VAL A 3 -3.86 3.07 30.27
CA VAL A 3 -2.77 2.14 29.99
C VAL A 3 -1.45 2.71 30.50
N GLU A 4 -0.67 1.89 31.17
CA GLU A 4 0.69 2.24 31.60
C GLU A 4 1.70 1.78 30.55
N PHE A 5 2.72 2.60 30.28
CA PHE A 5 3.79 2.24 29.36
C PHE A 5 5.11 2.88 29.77
N TYR A 6 6.21 2.35 29.25
CA TYR A 6 7.55 2.89 29.48
C TYR A 6 8.09 3.50 28.20
N TYR A 7 8.66 4.70 28.31
CA TYR A 7 9.35 5.36 27.22
C TYR A 7 10.63 6.02 27.76
N SER A 8 11.78 5.75 27.13
CA SER A 8 13.10 6.19 27.60
C SER A 8 13.32 5.92 29.11
N GLN A 9 13.01 4.71 29.57
CA GLN A 9 13.12 4.25 30.97
C GLN A 9 12.25 5.02 31.99
N ARG A 10 11.30 5.83 31.55
CA ARG A 10 10.35 6.53 32.43
C ARG A 10 8.95 5.94 32.26
N LYS A 11 8.24 5.82 33.38
CA LYS A 11 6.84 5.36 33.40
C LYS A 11 5.90 6.51 33.02
N TYR A 12 4.96 6.20 32.14
CA TYR A 12 3.89 7.08 31.72
C TYR A 12 2.54 6.37 31.79
N GLU A 13 1.48 7.15 31.85
CA GLU A 13 0.12 6.67 31.72
C GLU A 13 -0.51 7.35 30.52
N CYS A 14 -1.26 6.62 29.69
CA CYS A 14 -2.02 7.21 28.61
C CYS A 14 -3.48 6.77 28.61
N MET A 15 -4.33 7.62 28.07
CA MET A 15 -5.74 7.33 27.84
C MET A 15 -6.28 8.17 26.68
N VAL A 16 -7.33 7.67 26.04
CA VAL A 16 -8.11 8.44 25.06
C VAL A 16 -9.40 8.90 25.72
N VAL A 17 -9.71 10.18 25.56
CA VAL A 17 -10.98 10.81 25.99
C VAL A 17 -11.71 11.28 24.74
N VAL A 18 -13.01 11.02 24.67
CA VAL A 18 -13.87 11.57 23.63
C VAL A 18 -14.39 12.93 24.12
N LEU A 19 -14.19 13.97 23.31
CA LEU A 19 -14.68 15.31 23.58
C LEU A 19 -15.77 15.67 22.59
N PRO A 20 -16.89 16.26 23.04
CA PRO A 20 -17.86 16.86 22.15
C PRO A 20 -17.23 18.12 21.51
N ASP A 21 -17.36 18.23 20.19
CA ASP A 21 -16.92 19.38 19.38
C ASP A 21 -18.06 19.78 18.41
N ASP A 22 -18.03 21.00 17.89
CA ASP A 22 -19.09 21.58 17.05
C ASP A 22 -19.29 20.82 15.71
N GLN A 23 -18.38 19.91 15.37
CA GLN A 23 -18.40 19.06 14.17
C GLN A 23 -18.46 17.55 14.46
N GLY A 24 -18.73 17.15 15.71
CA GLY A 24 -18.85 15.75 16.14
C GLY A 24 -17.94 15.37 17.31
N GLU A 25 -17.80 14.07 17.57
CA GLU A 25 -16.94 13.53 18.62
C GLU A 25 -15.46 13.53 18.19
N LYS A 26 -14.61 14.31 18.85
CA LYS A 26 -13.15 14.27 18.62
C LYS A 26 -12.44 13.55 19.74
N LYS A 27 -11.50 12.68 19.38
CA LYS A 27 -10.67 11.96 20.35
C LYS A 27 -9.48 12.82 20.78
N GLU A 28 -9.20 12.83 22.07
CA GLU A 28 -8.04 13.49 22.70
C GLU A 28 -7.19 12.43 23.39
N LEU A 29 -5.95 12.28 22.95
CA LEU A 29 -4.93 11.47 23.63
C LEU A 29 -4.34 12.27 24.78
N ARG A 30 -4.34 11.68 25.98
CA ARG A 30 -3.72 12.27 27.17
C ARG A 30 -2.60 11.37 27.64
N ILE A 31 -1.39 11.91 27.77
CA ILE A 31 -0.20 11.23 28.28
C ILE A 31 0.23 11.92 29.56
N ARG A 32 0.21 11.21 30.68
CA ARG A 32 0.65 11.69 31.98
C ARG A 32 2.03 11.16 32.31
N ASN A 33 2.94 12.04 32.75
CA ASN A 33 4.25 11.66 33.26
C ASN A 33 4.21 11.36 34.78
N HIS A 34 5.33 10.87 35.32
CA HIS A 34 5.50 10.59 36.75
C HIS A 34 5.36 11.83 37.67
N GLU A 35 5.54 13.05 37.14
CA GLU A 35 5.39 14.32 37.88
C GLU A 35 3.95 14.86 37.86
N GLY A 36 3.02 14.14 37.21
CA GLY A 36 1.61 14.50 37.09
C GLY A 36 1.30 15.52 36.00
N GLU A 37 2.28 15.92 35.17
CA GLU A 37 2.02 16.74 33.99
C GLU A 37 1.34 15.92 32.90
N ILE A 38 0.40 16.54 32.19
CA ILE A 38 -0.36 15.93 31.11
C ILE A 38 -0.01 16.61 29.80
N LEU A 39 0.31 15.81 28.80
CA LEU A 39 0.36 16.19 27.39
C LEU A 39 -0.96 15.75 26.74
N ALA A 40 -1.78 16.71 26.31
CA ALA A 40 -3.07 16.47 25.67
C ALA A 40 -3.00 16.83 24.18
N ILE A 41 -3.28 15.85 23.31
CA ILE A 41 -3.23 15.99 21.86
C ILE A 41 -4.61 15.65 21.30
N ARG A 42 -5.22 16.58 20.57
CA ARG A 42 -6.48 16.31 19.86
C ARG A 42 -6.18 15.67 18.51
N GLN A 43 -7.07 14.78 18.08
CA GLN A 43 -6.99 14.13 16.78
C GLN A 43 -6.85 15.16 15.65
N GLY A 44 -5.84 14.97 14.78
CA GLY A 44 -5.55 15.83 13.63
C GLY A 44 -4.78 17.12 13.93
N GLN A 45 -4.42 17.41 15.20
CA GLN A 45 -3.67 18.63 15.54
C GLN A 45 -2.16 18.40 15.56
N LYS A 46 -1.41 19.42 15.12
CA LYS A 46 0.06 19.49 15.14
C LYS A 46 0.61 20.18 16.40
N THR A 47 -0.26 20.60 17.31
CA THR A 47 0.09 21.17 18.60
C THR A 47 -0.58 20.38 19.72
N ALA A 48 0.02 20.44 20.91
CA ALA A 48 -0.49 19.80 22.11
C ALA A 48 -0.51 20.79 23.27
N LEU A 49 -1.38 20.53 24.24
CA LEU A 49 -1.41 21.27 25.50
C LEU A 49 -0.61 20.49 26.55
N ARG A 50 0.43 21.11 27.12
CA ARG A 50 1.24 20.53 28.19
C ARG A 50 1.02 21.28 29.50
N GLY A 51 0.58 20.59 30.54
CA GLY A 51 0.51 21.16 31.89
C GLY A 51 -0.20 20.26 32.89
N LYS A 52 -0.25 20.69 34.15
CA LYS A 52 -1.00 20.00 35.21
C LYS A 52 -2.51 20.24 35.14
N SER A 53 -2.92 21.33 34.49
CA SER A 53 -4.32 21.68 34.23
C SER A 53 -4.45 22.38 32.87
N ARG A 54 -5.64 22.38 32.27
CA ARG A 54 -5.90 23.13 31.02
C ARG A 54 -5.76 24.64 31.19
N ALA A 55 -6.03 25.17 32.38
CA ALA A 55 -5.90 26.61 32.66
C ALA A 55 -4.44 27.07 32.71
N THR A 56 -3.52 26.15 33.01
CA THR A 56 -2.08 26.42 33.15
C THR A 56 -1.25 25.73 32.07
N SER A 57 -1.89 25.21 31.01
CA SER A 57 -1.21 24.43 29.98
C SER A 57 -0.57 25.33 28.94
N GLN A 58 0.68 25.05 28.61
CA GLN A 58 1.40 25.68 27.52
C GLN A 58 1.16 24.93 26.22
N GLU A 59 0.97 25.65 25.13
CA GLU A 59 0.89 25.05 23.79
C GLU A 59 2.30 24.69 23.31
N VAL A 60 2.48 23.45 22.90
CA VAL A 60 3.75 22.91 22.41
C VAL A 60 3.56 22.31 21.03
N ASP A 61 4.51 22.57 20.13
CA ASP A 61 4.58 21.94 18.81
C ASP A 61 5.03 20.48 18.99
N ILE A 62 4.22 19.52 18.53
CA ILE A 62 4.53 18.09 18.68
C ILE A 62 5.49 17.56 17.60
N LEU A 63 5.70 18.34 16.53
CA LEU A 63 6.64 18.03 15.46
C LEU A 63 8.07 18.43 15.81
N LYS A 64 8.23 19.34 16.78
CA LYS A 64 9.51 19.68 17.37
C LYS A 64 9.68 18.95 18.69
N ASN A 65 10.90 18.51 18.99
CA ASN A 65 11.29 17.85 20.24
C ASN A 65 10.87 16.36 20.37
N ASN A 66 11.28 15.71 21.48
CA ASN A 66 11.08 14.28 21.82
C ASN A 66 9.60 13.81 21.96
N TYR A 67 8.61 14.65 21.64
CA TYR A 67 7.18 14.38 21.85
C TYR A 67 6.62 13.37 20.86
N TYR A 68 7.04 13.42 19.59
CA TYR A 68 6.55 12.49 18.56
C TYR A 68 6.74 11.02 18.94
N ASN A 69 7.94 10.66 19.41
CA ASN A 69 8.26 9.29 19.79
C ASN A 69 7.53 8.86 21.07
N LEU A 70 7.32 9.78 22.02
CA LEU A 70 6.51 9.53 23.22
C LEU A 70 5.04 9.28 22.85
N ILE A 71 4.49 10.06 21.92
CA ILE A 71 3.12 9.89 21.40
C ILE A 71 2.98 8.53 20.72
N LYS A 72 3.94 8.15 19.87
CA LYS A 72 3.95 6.83 19.21
C LYS A 72 3.98 5.68 20.22
N ALA A 73 4.79 5.79 21.27
CA ALA A 73 4.84 4.79 22.34
C ALA A 73 3.52 4.67 23.10
N ALA A 74 2.85 5.80 23.38
CA ALA A 74 1.54 5.81 24.03
C ALA A 74 0.45 5.15 23.17
N VAL A 75 0.41 5.48 21.87
CA VAL A 75 -0.58 4.90 20.93
C VAL A 75 -0.37 3.39 20.80
N ASN A 76 0.87 2.94 20.64
CA ASN A 76 1.19 1.51 20.59
C ASN A 76 0.77 0.78 21.87
N ALA A 77 0.96 1.40 23.04
CA ALA A 77 0.55 0.81 24.30
C ALA A 77 -0.98 0.67 24.39
N LEU A 78 -1.73 1.67 23.93
CA LEU A 78 -3.20 1.62 23.87
C LEU A 78 -3.69 0.52 22.95
N ASP A 79 -3.15 0.43 21.73
CA ASP A 79 -3.50 -0.60 20.74
C ASP A 79 -3.16 -2.01 21.26
N LEU A 80 -1.99 -2.18 21.86
CA LEU A 80 -1.59 -3.46 22.44
C LEU A 80 -2.51 -3.86 23.59
N ALA A 81 -2.89 -2.93 24.45
CA ALA A 81 -3.78 -3.21 25.57
C ALA A 81 -5.22 -3.52 25.10
N GLU A 82 -5.70 -2.85 24.06
CA GLU A 82 -6.98 -3.15 23.42
C GLU A 82 -6.98 -4.55 22.77
N LYS A 83 -5.89 -4.91 22.08
CA LYS A 83 -5.68 -6.26 21.53
C LYS A 83 -5.61 -7.34 22.60
N TYR A 84 -4.90 -7.11 23.70
CA TYR A 84 -4.86 -8.03 24.83
C TYR A 84 -6.24 -8.21 25.48
N LYS A 85 -7.01 -7.12 25.60
CA LYS A 85 -8.38 -7.21 26.10
C LYS A 85 -9.25 -8.04 25.16
N LEU A 86 -9.17 -7.78 23.85
CA LEU A 86 -9.92 -8.53 22.85
C LEU A 86 -9.54 -10.02 22.82
N LEU A 87 -8.25 -10.34 22.93
CA LEU A 87 -7.77 -11.73 23.03
C LEU A 87 -8.34 -12.41 24.28
N LYS A 88 -8.33 -11.74 25.42
CA LYS A 88 -8.91 -12.27 26.66
C LYS A 88 -10.41 -12.52 26.55
N ASP A 89 -11.13 -11.59 25.92
CA ASP A 89 -12.57 -11.72 25.69
C ASP A 89 -12.86 -12.90 24.72
N LYS A 90 -12.00 -13.10 23.70
CA LYS A 90 -12.09 -14.22 22.76
C LYS A 90 -11.72 -15.57 23.38
N ASP A 91 -10.71 -15.61 24.25
CA ASP A 91 -10.36 -16.82 25.00
C ASP A 91 -11.49 -17.25 25.93
N GLU A 92 -12.19 -16.28 26.54
CA GLU A 92 -13.37 -16.56 27.36
C GLU A 92 -14.54 -17.05 26.50
N GLU A 93 -14.76 -16.46 25.32
CA GLU A 93 -15.75 -16.95 24.35
C GLU A 93 -15.44 -18.39 23.91
N ILE A 94 -14.18 -18.71 23.61
CA ILE A 94 -13.74 -20.07 23.26
C ILE A 94 -13.93 -21.01 24.45
N ARG A 95 -13.67 -20.56 25.68
CA ARG A 95 -13.88 -21.37 26.90
C ARG A 95 -15.35 -21.71 27.08
N LEU A 96 -16.23 -20.74 26.91
CA LEU A 96 -17.68 -20.92 26.96
C LEU A 96 -18.16 -21.84 25.83
N LEU A 97 -17.68 -21.63 24.60
CA LEU A 97 -18.01 -22.48 23.45
C LEU A 97 -17.55 -23.93 23.65
N ASN A 98 -16.38 -24.14 24.25
CA ASN A 98 -15.88 -25.48 24.56
C ASN A 98 -16.66 -26.15 25.69
N ALA A 99 -17.07 -25.40 26.72
CA ALA A 99 -17.99 -25.89 27.74
C ALA A 99 -19.35 -26.25 27.15
N GLU A 100 -19.83 -25.46 26.18
CA GLU A 100 -21.06 -25.69 25.44
C GLU A 100 -20.95 -26.95 24.55
N ILE A 101 -19.84 -27.14 23.83
CA ILE A 101 -19.55 -28.36 23.06
C ILE A 101 -19.49 -29.59 23.97
N ALA A 102 -18.93 -29.45 25.18
CA ALA A 102 -18.91 -30.54 26.16
C ALA A 102 -20.34 -30.91 26.62
N ILE A 103 -21.17 -29.91 26.93
CA ILE A 103 -22.58 -30.07 27.28
C ILE A 103 -23.37 -30.66 26.09
N PHE A 104 -23.09 -30.24 24.86
CA PHE A 104 -23.72 -30.78 23.64
C PHE A 104 -23.33 -32.23 23.34
N ARG A 105 -22.07 -32.61 23.61
CA ARG A 105 -21.62 -34.00 23.51
C ARG A 105 -22.27 -34.89 24.56
N GLU A 106 -22.50 -34.35 25.75
CA GLU A 106 -23.20 -35.04 26.85
C GLU A 106 -24.72 -35.14 26.58
N LYS A 107 -25.29 -34.15 25.89
CA LYS A 107 -26.71 -34.08 25.46
C LYS A 107 -27.01 -34.75 24.12
N ALA A 108 -26.13 -35.58 23.56
CA ALA A 108 -26.36 -36.33 22.31
C ALA A 108 -27.44 -37.43 22.40
N ASN A 109 -28.42 -37.27 23.31
CA ASN A 109 -29.67 -37.99 23.41
C ASN A 109 -30.78 -36.99 23.81
N LEU A 110 -31.47 -36.31 22.87
CA LEU A 110 -32.84 -35.74 23.05
C LEU A 110 -33.38 -34.96 21.81
N SER A 111 -34.64 -34.49 21.89
CA SER A 111 -35.70 -34.55 20.84
C SER A 111 -35.99 -33.26 20.04
N ASP A 112 -36.85 -33.37 19.01
CA ASP A 112 -37.09 -32.35 17.97
C ASP A 112 -37.69 -31.03 18.45
N THR A 113 -38.32 -30.97 19.63
CA THR A 113 -38.82 -29.71 20.22
C THR A 113 -37.68 -28.76 20.60
N GLU A 114 -36.54 -29.30 21.07
CA GLU A 114 -35.39 -28.50 21.49
C GLU A 114 -34.59 -27.98 20.27
N ARG A 115 -34.68 -28.67 19.12
CA ARG A 115 -34.14 -28.18 17.83
C ARG A 115 -34.85 -26.92 17.34
N GLY A 116 -36.15 -26.76 17.65
CA GLY A 116 -36.93 -25.58 17.31
C GLY A 116 -36.48 -24.34 18.06
N GLU A 117 -36.22 -24.47 19.36
CA GLU A 117 -35.75 -23.36 20.21
C GLU A 117 -34.32 -22.90 19.83
N ILE A 118 -33.46 -23.83 19.44
CA ILE A 118 -32.09 -23.53 18.97
C ILE A 118 -32.10 -22.70 17.67
N LEU A 119 -33.02 -22.98 16.75
CA LEU A 119 -33.15 -22.18 15.52
C LEU A 119 -33.63 -20.76 15.82
N GLN A 120 -34.55 -20.60 16.76
CA GLN A 120 -35.05 -19.29 17.20
C GLN A 120 -33.96 -18.44 17.87
N LEU A 121 -33.14 -19.05 18.74
CA LEU A 121 -32.03 -18.36 19.41
C LEU A 121 -30.91 -17.97 18.43
N ARG A 122 -30.65 -18.79 17.41
CA ARG A 122 -29.66 -18.51 16.36
C ARG A 122 -30.05 -17.29 15.52
N ASP A 123 -31.31 -17.16 15.17
CA ASP A 123 -31.81 -15.99 14.43
C ASP A 123 -31.76 -14.72 15.29
N GLN A 124 -32.06 -14.82 16.59
CA GLN A 124 -31.92 -13.71 17.54
C GLN A 124 -30.47 -13.22 17.66
N LEU A 125 -29.49 -14.13 17.70
CA LEU A 125 -28.06 -13.79 17.74
C LEU A 125 -27.58 -13.13 16.44
N LYS A 126 -28.13 -13.53 15.28
CA LYS A 126 -27.82 -12.90 13.99
C LYS A 126 -28.29 -11.45 13.94
N THR A 127 -29.51 -11.18 14.44
CA THR A 127 -30.02 -9.80 14.55
C THR A 127 -29.25 -8.93 15.53
N LEU A 128 -28.68 -9.50 16.60
CA LEU A 128 -27.85 -8.76 17.56
C LEU A 128 -26.45 -8.45 16.99
N ALA A 129 -25.89 -9.35 16.17
CA ALA A 129 -24.63 -9.12 15.47
C ALA A 129 -24.75 -8.01 14.41
N ASP A 130 -25.89 -7.92 13.70
CA ASP A 130 -26.15 -6.86 12.71
C ASP A 130 -26.35 -5.46 13.37
N GLN A 131 -26.65 -5.40 14.67
CA GLN A 131 -26.83 -4.15 15.42
C GLN A 131 -25.54 -3.58 16.03
N GLN A 132 -24.51 -4.40 16.27
CA GLN A 132 -23.20 -3.95 16.72
C GLN A 132 -22.25 -3.82 15.55
N ASN A 133 -22.34 -2.69 14.84
CA ASN A 133 -21.54 -2.37 13.66
C ASN A 133 -20.06 -2.11 14.03
N ILE A 134 -19.34 -3.16 14.42
CA ILE A 134 -17.89 -3.21 14.51
C ILE A 134 -17.45 -4.15 13.40
N ALA A 135 -17.04 -3.57 12.27
CA ALA A 135 -16.43 -4.33 11.18
C ALA A 135 -15.12 -4.95 11.69
N ALA A 136 -15.22 -6.17 12.22
CA ALA A 136 -14.05 -6.98 12.50
C ALA A 136 -13.26 -7.16 11.19
N PHE A 137 -11.93 -7.07 11.28
CA PHE A 137 -11.02 -7.35 10.17
C PHE A 137 -11.31 -8.76 9.62
N ASN A 138 -12.09 -8.84 8.55
CA ASN A 138 -12.34 -10.07 7.82
C ASN A 138 -11.57 -10.00 6.51
N TYR A 139 -10.28 -10.34 6.57
CA TYR A 139 -9.48 -10.52 5.37
C TYR A 139 -9.92 -11.81 4.68
N ASP A 140 -10.77 -11.66 3.67
CA ASP A 140 -11.12 -12.74 2.75
C ASP A 140 -10.18 -12.71 1.54
N GLU A 141 -9.34 -13.73 1.45
CA GLU A 141 -8.39 -13.90 0.36
C GLU A 141 -9.09 -14.13 -0.98
N GLN A 142 -10.22 -14.84 -1.01
CA GLN A 142 -10.99 -15.11 -2.23
C GLN A 142 -11.67 -13.84 -2.75
N GLU A 143 -12.20 -13.02 -1.84
CA GLU A 143 -12.77 -11.72 -2.19
C GLU A 143 -11.68 -10.78 -2.72
N THR A 144 -10.50 -10.77 -2.09
CA THR A 144 -9.35 -9.98 -2.51
C THR A 144 -8.86 -10.39 -3.89
N GLU A 145 -8.75 -11.69 -4.14
CA GLU A 145 -8.40 -12.24 -5.44
C GLU A 145 -9.38 -11.79 -6.52
N SER A 146 -10.68 -11.94 -6.26
CA SER A 146 -11.75 -11.53 -7.18
C SER A 146 -11.65 -10.04 -7.54
N LYS A 147 -11.33 -9.19 -6.54
CA LYS A 147 -11.11 -7.74 -6.75
C LYS A 147 -9.87 -7.47 -7.60
N LEU A 148 -8.77 -8.19 -7.38
CA LEU A 148 -7.53 -8.07 -8.15
C LEU A 148 -7.73 -8.54 -9.60
N ILE A 149 -8.34 -9.71 -9.83
CA ILE A 149 -8.66 -10.24 -11.16
C ILE A 149 -9.53 -9.26 -11.93
N LYS A 150 -10.58 -8.71 -11.31
CA LYS A 150 -11.44 -7.72 -11.95
C LYS A 150 -10.68 -6.46 -12.39
N ARG A 151 -9.69 -6.02 -11.61
CA ARG A 151 -8.90 -4.82 -11.91
C ARG A 151 -7.83 -5.08 -12.96
N LEU A 152 -7.05 -6.15 -12.82
CA LEU A 152 -5.94 -6.53 -13.69
C LEU A 152 -6.42 -7.13 -15.01
N GLY A 153 -7.60 -7.75 -15.02
CA GLY A 153 -8.08 -8.61 -16.10
C GLY A 153 -7.57 -10.05 -15.94
N ALA A 154 -8.42 -11.02 -16.29
CA ALA A 154 -8.13 -12.45 -16.15
C ALA A 154 -6.83 -12.85 -16.86
N LYS A 155 -6.62 -12.37 -18.09
CA LYS A 155 -5.39 -12.63 -18.85
C LYS A 155 -4.14 -12.17 -18.12
N ALA A 156 -4.15 -10.95 -17.56
CA ALA A 156 -3.00 -10.46 -16.81
C ALA A 156 -2.76 -11.31 -15.55
N TRP A 157 -3.83 -11.66 -14.83
CA TRP A 157 -3.73 -12.51 -13.64
C TRP A 157 -3.17 -13.90 -13.96
N GLU A 158 -3.58 -14.52 -15.06
CA GLU A 158 -3.11 -15.85 -15.45
C GLU A 158 -1.63 -15.86 -15.84
N ASN A 159 -1.14 -14.78 -16.45
CA ASN A 159 0.20 -14.74 -17.05
C ASN A 159 1.31 -14.17 -16.15
N ILE A 160 0.99 -13.45 -15.07
CA ILE A 160 2.02 -12.97 -14.13
C ILE A 160 2.51 -14.09 -13.21
N GLU A 161 3.75 -13.97 -12.74
CA GLU A 161 4.36 -14.96 -11.84
C GLU A 161 3.60 -15.09 -10.51
N ILE A 162 3.66 -16.28 -9.90
CA ILE A 162 3.06 -16.55 -8.57
C ILE A 162 3.62 -15.58 -7.52
N SER A 163 4.92 -15.30 -7.55
CA SER A 163 5.54 -14.31 -6.67
C SER A 163 4.94 -12.92 -6.84
N SER A 164 4.54 -12.54 -8.06
CA SER A 164 3.84 -11.28 -8.32
C SER A 164 2.42 -11.26 -7.80
N LYS A 165 1.71 -12.38 -7.87
CA LYS A 165 0.39 -12.51 -7.22
C LYS A 165 0.50 -12.31 -5.72
N ASN A 166 1.48 -12.97 -5.09
CA ASN A 166 1.74 -12.86 -3.65
C ASN A 166 2.09 -11.43 -3.21
N ASP A 167 2.90 -10.72 -4.01
CA ASP A 167 3.21 -9.31 -3.76
C ASP A 167 1.95 -8.44 -3.90
N LEU A 168 1.08 -8.68 -4.88
CA LEU A 168 -0.18 -7.95 -5.03
C LEU A 168 -1.15 -8.18 -3.87
N PHE A 169 -1.25 -9.43 -3.37
CA PHE A 169 -2.01 -9.73 -2.15
C PHE A 169 -1.44 -8.99 -0.95
N SER A 170 -0.11 -9.01 -0.78
CA SER A 170 0.58 -8.32 0.31
C SER A 170 0.37 -6.81 0.26
N ALA A 171 0.41 -6.23 -0.94
CA ALA A 171 0.11 -4.82 -1.18
C ALA A 171 -1.33 -4.47 -0.78
N TYR A 172 -2.30 -5.32 -1.16
CA TYR A 172 -3.72 -5.14 -0.85
C TYR A 172 -3.98 -5.26 0.66
N LYS A 173 -3.42 -6.30 1.30
CA LYS A 173 -3.54 -6.54 2.74
C LYS A 173 -3.00 -5.36 3.54
N HIS A 174 -1.81 -4.87 3.20
CA HIS A 174 -1.22 -3.72 3.86
C HIS A 174 -2.02 -2.43 3.62
N LYS A 175 -2.53 -2.22 2.40
CA LYS A 175 -3.43 -1.08 2.10
C LYS A 175 -4.65 -1.10 3.02
N TYR A 176 -5.31 -2.25 3.15
CA TYR A 176 -6.50 -2.39 3.98
C TYR A 176 -6.18 -2.16 5.47
N LEU A 177 -5.05 -2.68 5.95
CA LEU A 177 -4.58 -2.46 7.31
C LEU A 177 -4.41 -0.95 7.59
N VAL A 178 -3.77 -0.23 6.67
CA VAL A 178 -3.59 1.22 6.76
C VAL A 178 -4.92 1.97 6.72
N GLU A 179 -5.83 1.60 5.81
CA GLU A 179 -7.15 2.25 5.71
C GLU A 179 -8.08 1.91 6.89
N SER A 180 -7.82 0.81 7.60
CA SER A 180 -8.56 0.43 8.81
C SER A 180 -8.08 1.13 10.09
N ASP A 181 -6.92 1.80 10.04
CA ASP A 181 -6.40 2.56 11.19
C ASP A 181 -7.05 3.95 11.27
N ILE A 182 -8.06 4.05 12.13
CA ILE A 182 -8.90 5.24 12.34
C ILE A 182 -8.10 6.45 12.86
N PHE A 183 -6.90 6.25 13.43
CA PHE A 183 -6.12 7.33 14.02
C PHE A 183 -5.03 7.90 13.12
N THR A 184 -4.55 7.12 12.15
CA THR A 184 -3.38 7.50 11.35
C THR A 184 -3.64 7.60 9.85
N GLU A 185 -4.84 7.29 9.36
CA GLU A 185 -5.19 7.23 7.92
C GLU A 185 -4.60 8.40 7.08
N ASP A 186 -4.66 9.64 7.59
CA ASP A 186 -4.21 10.85 6.88
C ASP A 186 -2.68 11.03 6.82
N PHE A 187 -1.91 10.31 7.64
CA PHE A 187 -0.44 10.34 7.67
C PHE A 187 0.20 8.94 7.66
N SER A 188 -0.57 7.91 7.35
CA SER A 188 -0.11 6.52 7.26
C SER A 188 0.91 6.33 6.14
N ASP A 189 1.88 5.47 6.41
CA ASP A 189 2.96 5.17 5.47
C ASP A 189 2.61 3.99 4.56
N TYR A 190 2.39 4.28 3.27
CA TYR A 190 2.09 3.28 2.26
C TYR A 190 3.34 2.60 1.67
N LYS A 191 4.54 2.85 2.20
CA LYS A 191 5.81 2.28 1.74
C LYS A 191 5.76 0.76 1.48
N PRO A 192 5.30 -0.10 2.41
CA PRO A 192 5.27 -1.54 2.16
C PRO A 192 4.41 -1.90 0.95
N SER A 193 3.20 -1.35 0.83
CA SER A 193 2.34 -1.56 -0.34
C SER A 193 3.00 -1.09 -1.64
N CYS A 194 3.67 0.07 -1.61
CA CYS A 194 4.40 0.57 -2.77
C CYS A 194 5.57 -0.31 -3.18
N LEU A 195 6.32 -0.85 -2.21
CA LEU A 195 7.43 -1.77 -2.47
C LEU A 195 6.92 -3.05 -3.14
N TYR A 196 5.87 -3.68 -2.62
CA TYR A 196 5.28 -4.86 -3.23
C TYR A 196 4.83 -4.61 -4.68
N ILE A 197 4.11 -3.50 -4.93
CA ILE A 197 3.67 -3.15 -6.29
C ILE A 197 4.87 -2.89 -7.22
N ALA A 198 5.89 -2.19 -6.73
CA ALA A 198 7.10 -1.95 -7.50
C ALA A 198 7.87 -3.24 -7.82
N SER A 199 7.94 -4.19 -6.89
CA SER A 199 8.58 -5.49 -7.10
C SER A 199 7.90 -6.30 -8.20
N VAL A 200 6.57 -6.19 -8.35
CA VAL A 200 5.84 -6.78 -9.48
C VAL A 200 6.33 -6.17 -10.80
N VAL A 201 6.44 -4.84 -10.90
CA VAL A 201 6.92 -4.17 -12.11
C VAL A 201 8.38 -4.51 -12.42
N GLU A 202 9.23 -4.57 -11.40
CA GLU A 202 10.63 -4.98 -11.54
C GLU A 202 10.73 -6.41 -12.10
N ARG A 203 9.91 -7.35 -11.63
CA ARG A 203 9.94 -8.75 -12.05
C ARG A 203 9.34 -8.97 -13.43
N GLU A 204 8.09 -8.54 -13.63
CA GLU A 204 7.32 -8.84 -14.85
C GLU A 204 7.82 -8.07 -16.08
N ILE A 205 8.41 -6.89 -15.89
CA ILE A 205 8.83 -6.02 -17.00
C ILE A 205 10.34 -5.88 -17.03
N VAL A 206 10.94 -5.32 -15.98
CA VAL A 206 12.34 -4.88 -16.03
C VAL A 206 13.27 -6.09 -16.16
N GLN A 207 13.14 -7.07 -15.26
CA GLN A 207 13.95 -8.28 -15.29
C GLN A 207 13.71 -9.08 -16.56
N SER A 208 12.45 -9.24 -16.98
CA SER A 208 12.08 -9.95 -18.22
C SER A 208 12.73 -9.30 -19.46
N PHE A 209 12.61 -7.97 -19.60
CA PHE A 209 13.22 -7.19 -20.68
C PHE A 209 14.73 -7.32 -20.69
N PHE A 210 15.40 -6.99 -19.58
CA PHE A 210 16.85 -6.90 -19.55
C PHE A 210 17.53 -8.28 -19.68
N LYS A 211 16.92 -9.33 -19.11
CA LYS A 211 17.39 -10.71 -19.30
C LYS A 211 17.30 -11.12 -20.76
N SER A 212 16.17 -10.85 -21.41
CA SER A 212 15.94 -11.23 -22.81
C SER A 212 16.82 -10.43 -23.77
N PHE A 213 16.97 -9.12 -23.52
CA PHE A 213 17.83 -8.25 -24.31
C PHE A 213 19.30 -8.63 -24.20
N TYR A 214 19.79 -8.97 -23.00
CA TYR A 214 21.14 -9.49 -22.82
C TYR A 214 21.37 -10.78 -23.63
N HIS A 215 20.43 -11.73 -23.61
CA HIS A 215 20.55 -12.96 -24.40
C HIS A 215 20.55 -12.69 -25.91
N PHE A 216 19.74 -11.75 -26.38
CA PHE A 216 19.72 -11.31 -27.77
C PHE A 216 21.10 -10.78 -28.20
N LEU A 217 21.73 -9.91 -27.39
CA LEU A 217 23.07 -9.39 -27.66
C LEU A 217 24.15 -10.47 -27.65
N CYS A 218 24.08 -11.44 -26.73
CA CYS A 218 24.99 -12.58 -26.71
C CYS A 218 24.87 -13.45 -27.97
N LYS A 219 23.67 -13.63 -28.53
CA LYS A 219 23.48 -14.36 -29.79
C LYS A 219 24.18 -13.66 -30.96
N GLN A 220 24.13 -12.33 -31.00
CA GLN A 220 24.79 -11.55 -32.04
C GLN A 220 26.32 -11.48 -31.85
N ASN A 221 26.80 -11.51 -30.60
CA ASN A 221 28.23 -11.39 -30.28
C ASN A 221 28.65 -12.39 -29.19
N PRO A 222 28.85 -13.68 -29.53
CA PRO A 222 29.07 -14.75 -28.54
C PRO A 222 30.31 -14.58 -27.65
N MET A 223 31.33 -13.86 -28.14
CA MET A 223 32.58 -13.63 -27.40
C MET A 223 32.49 -12.50 -26.38
N ARG A 224 31.45 -11.68 -26.43
CA ARG A 224 31.30 -10.49 -25.58
C ARG A 224 30.43 -10.81 -24.36
N LYS A 225 30.91 -10.40 -23.18
CA LYS A 225 30.23 -10.67 -21.89
C LYS A 225 29.50 -9.45 -21.30
N ASP A 226 29.92 -8.25 -21.70
CA ASP A 226 29.34 -6.98 -21.25
C ASP A 226 29.03 -6.08 -22.44
N PHE A 227 27.85 -5.46 -22.44
CA PHE A 227 27.37 -4.57 -23.50
C PHE A 227 27.01 -3.22 -22.90
N MET A 228 27.45 -2.12 -23.51
CA MET A 228 27.06 -0.78 -23.09
C MET A 228 26.01 -0.28 -24.08
N ILE A 229 24.78 -0.06 -23.61
CA ILE A 229 23.66 0.45 -24.41
C ILE A 229 23.05 1.63 -23.67
N ALA A 230 23.04 2.82 -24.30
CA ALA A 230 22.54 4.06 -23.70
C ALA A 230 23.08 4.35 -22.28
N GLY A 231 24.37 4.07 -22.02
CA GLY A 231 24.98 4.25 -20.70
C GLY A 231 24.63 3.18 -19.66
N VAL A 232 23.83 2.17 -20.00
CA VAL A 232 23.56 1.00 -19.17
C VAL A 232 24.52 -0.12 -19.55
N ILE A 233 25.26 -0.64 -18.57
CA ILE A 233 26.13 -1.81 -18.76
C ILE A 233 25.31 -3.07 -18.51
N LEU A 234 24.97 -3.75 -19.59
CA LEU A 234 24.30 -5.05 -19.63
C LEU A 234 25.31 -6.16 -19.39
N LYS A 235 25.07 -6.98 -18.37
CA LYS A 235 25.90 -8.14 -18.02
C LYS A 235 25.06 -9.30 -17.52
N ASN A 236 25.67 -10.48 -17.47
CA ASN A 236 25.04 -11.64 -16.84
C ASN A 236 24.70 -11.35 -15.37
N ARG A 237 23.43 -11.60 -14.98
CA ARG A 237 22.90 -11.27 -13.65
C ARG A 237 23.04 -9.79 -13.26
N GLY A 238 23.00 -8.87 -14.24
CA GLY A 238 22.93 -7.44 -13.97
C GLY A 238 21.70 -7.09 -13.14
N LYS A 239 21.85 -6.10 -12.24
CA LYS A 239 20.75 -5.54 -11.45
C LYS A 239 20.30 -4.26 -12.13
N TYR A 240 19.12 -4.29 -12.73
CA TYR A 240 18.55 -3.15 -13.44
C TYR A 240 17.36 -2.61 -12.66
N THR A 241 17.13 -1.31 -12.76
CA THR A 241 16.04 -0.63 -12.05
C THR A 241 14.94 -0.23 -13.02
N ILE A 242 13.73 0.01 -12.49
CA ILE A 242 12.60 0.53 -13.28
C ILE A 242 13.00 1.79 -14.06
N GLY A 243 13.74 2.69 -13.44
CA GLY A 243 14.18 3.95 -14.04
C GLY A 243 15.21 3.82 -15.16
N SER A 244 15.79 2.63 -15.37
CA SER A 244 16.75 2.42 -16.46
C SER A 244 16.07 2.19 -17.82
N LEU A 245 14.82 1.75 -17.83
CA LEU A 245 14.12 1.31 -19.03
C LEU A 245 13.61 2.47 -19.93
N PRO A 246 13.06 3.59 -19.42
CA PRO A 246 12.57 4.70 -20.24
C PRO A 246 13.59 5.24 -21.23
N TYR A 247 14.86 5.35 -20.79
CA TYR A 247 15.98 5.83 -21.59
C TYR A 247 16.28 4.96 -22.83
N LEU A 248 15.94 3.67 -22.78
CA LEU A 248 16.13 2.74 -23.90
C LEU A 248 15.01 2.85 -24.93
N ILE A 249 13.78 3.09 -24.47
CA ILE A 249 12.56 2.91 -25.29
C ILE A 249 11.98 4.23 -25.82
N ALA A 250 12.28 5.39 -25.22
CA ALA A 250 11.73 6.69 -25.66
C ALA A 250 12.80 7.78 -25.86
N LYS A 251 12.50 8.74 -26.76
CA LYS A 251 13.28 9.98 -26.91
C LYS A 251 12.81 11.07 -25.97
N GLU A 252 11.56 10.98 -25.53
CA GLU A 252 10.91 11.91 -24.62
C GLU A 252 9.71 11.23 -23.96
N TRP A 253 9.32 11.70 -22.77
CA TRP A 253 8.19 11.16 -22.01
C TRP A 253 7.72 12.15 -20.94
N ASP A 254 6.53 11.93 -20.38
CA ASP A 254 6.00 12.70 -19.25
C ASP A 254 6.45 12.09 -17.92
N THR A 255 7.02 12.90 -17.03
CA THR A 255 7.44 12.48 -15.69
C THR A 255 6.85 13.36 -14.60
N PHE A 256 6.90 12.91 -13.35
CA PHE A 256 6.42 13.68 -12.20
C PHE A 256 7.28 14.93 -11.98
N SER A 257 6.63 16.06 -11.69
CA SER A 257 7.27 17.23 -11.09
C SER A 257 7.86 16.86 -9.73
N ASP A 258 9.18 16.99 -9.55
CA ASP A 258 9.84 16.67 -8.28
C ASP A 258 9.33 17.56 -7.14
N GLU A 259 8.93 18.81 -7.44
CA GLU A 259 8.35 19.72 -6.44
C GLU A 259 7.02 19.20 -5.90
N ILE A 260 6.12 18.78 -6.78
CA ILE A 260 4.77 18.31 -6.40
C ILE A 260 4.86 16.89 -5.83
N LEU A 261 5.72 16.05 -6.39
CA LEU A 261 5.90 14.66 -5.96
C LEU A 261 6.25 14.55 -4.47
N ASN A 262 7.00 15.50 -3.93
CA ASN A 262 7.43 15.49 -2.54
C ASN A 262 6.42 16.11 -1.54
N ARG A 263 5.23 16.52 -1.98
CA ARG A 263 4.20 17.10 -1.11
C ARG A 263 3.40 16.03 -0.35
N ASP A 264 2.93 16.40 0.83
CA ASP A 264 2.07 15.54 1.67
C ASP A 264 0.67 15.32 1.10
N SER A 265 0.21 16.26 0.27
CA SER A 265 -1.12 16.30 -0.29
C SER A 265 -1.10 16.83 -1.72
N LEU A 266 -2.05 16.34 -2.53
CA LEU A 266 -2.22 16.77 -3.92
C LEU A 266 -3.46 17.66 -4.05
N SER A 267 -3.24 18.96 -4.22
CA SER A 267 -4.33 19.93 -4.43
C SER A 267 -4.91 19.84 -5.86
N ILE A 268 -6.06 20.48 -6.09
CA ILE A 268 -6.67 20.54 -7.43
C ILE A 268 -5.77 21.31 -8.40
N ALA A 269 -5.19 22.44 -7.96
CA ALA A 269 -4.30 23.27 -8.79
C ALA A 269 -2.97 22.58 -9.14
N ASP A 270 -2.54 21.59 -8.35
CA ASP A 270 -1.33 20.83 -8.63
C ASP A 270 -1.53 19.76 -9.70
N ARG A 271 -2.76 19.35 -10.00
CA ARG A 271 -3.01 18.27 -10.97
C ARG A 271 -2.53 18.60 -12.37
N ASP A 272 -2.70 19.85 -12.81
CA ASP A 272 -2.30 20.29 -14.14
C ASP A 272 -0.78 20.44 -14.27
N ARG A 273 -0.08 20.54 -13.15
CA ARG A 273 1.38 20.68 -13.07
C ARG A 273 2.08 19.42 -12.58
N LEU A 274 1.31 18.37 -12.27
CA LEU A 274 1.80 17.13 -11.67
C LEU A 274 2.86 16.46 -12.56
N TYR A 275 2.69 16.60 -13.88
CA TYR A 275 3.60 16.05 -14.87
C TYR A 275 4.25 17.16 -15.69
N TYR A 276 5.49 16.93 -16.12
CA TYR A 276 6.16 17.74 -17.12
C TYR A 276 6.80 16.86 -18.19
N HIS A 277 6.98 17.44 -19.38
CA HIS A 277 7.61 16.78 -20.52
C HIS A 277 9.13 16.73 -20.35
N LYS A 278 9.71 15.53 -20.38
CA LYS A 278 11.14 15.28 -20.26
C LYS A 278 11.70 14.77 -21.58
N VAL A 279 12.75 15.42 -22.07
CA VAL A 279 13.55 14.93 -23.21
C VAL A 279 14.66 14.01 -22.67
N ASN A 280 14.93 12.92 -23.39
CA ASN A 280 15.99 11.98 -23.06
C ASN A 280 17.36 12.67 -23.14
N ASP A 281 17.96 12.90 -21.98
CA ASP A 281 19.30 13.48 -21.80
C ASP A 281 20.42 12.44 -21.93
N GLN A 282 20.09 11.15 -21.83
CA GLN A 282 20.99 10.07 -22.18
C GLN A 282 21.03 9.98 -23.70
N LYS A 283 22.14 10.44 -24.29
CA LYS A 283 22.41 10.43 -25.74
C LYS A 283 22.46 8.99 -26.28
N ILE A 284 21.32 8.29 -26.33
CA ILE A 284 21.20 6.99 -26.98
C ILE A 284 21.56 7.17 -28.45
N SER A 285 22.56 6.42 -28.90
CA SER A 285 22.99 6.48 -30.30
C SER A 285 21.89 5.93 -31.20
N THR A 286 21.88 6.35 -32.47
CA THR A 286 20.94 5.80 -33.47
C THR A 286 21.11 4.29 -33.60
N SER A 287 22.34 3.77 -33.50
CA SER A 287 22.62 2.34 -33.54
C SER A 287 22.06 1.59 -32.33
N ASP A 288 22.21 2.14 -31.11
CA ASP A 288 21.66 1.53 -29.89
C ASP A 288 20.14 1.48 -29.97
N ARG A 289 19.53 2.56 -30.48
CA ARG A 289 18.07 2.64 -30.67
C ARG A 289 17.57 1.60 -31.67
N GLN A 290 18.28 1.41 -32.77
CA GLN A 290 17.96 0.39 -33.75
C GLN A 290 18.08 -1.01 -33.13
N LEU A 291 19.14 -1.27 -32.37
CA LEU A 291 19.35 -2.53 -31.64
C LEU A 291 18.19 -2.86 -30.68
N VAL A 292 17.71 -1.86 -29.93
CA VAL A 292 16.55 -2.03 -29.04
C VAL A 292 15.29 -2.34 -29.85
N ASN A 293 15.06 -1.65 -30.97
CA ASN A 293 13.89 -1.90 -31.82
C ASN A 293 13.93 -3.30 -32.46
N GLU A 294 15.08 -3.72 -33.00
CA GLU A 294 15.28 -5.07 -33.57
C GLU A 294 15.03 -6.16 -32.52
N PHE A 295 15.47 -5.93 -31.28
CA PHE A 295 15.17 -6.82 -30.17
C PHE A 295 13.65 -6.89 -29.90
N LEU A 296 12.97 -5.74 -29.80
CA LEU A 296 11.54 -5.70 -29.52
C LEU A 296 10.71 -6.39 -30.61
N GLU A 297 11.12 -6.28 -31.87
CA GLU A 297 10.44 -6.95 -33.00
C GLU A 297 10.56 -8.48 -32.95
N GLN A 298 11.67 -9.01 -32.44
CA GLN A 298 11.93 -10.45 -32.36
C GLN A 298 11.55 -11.07 -31.02
N TRP A 299 11.30 -10.25 -30.00
CA TRP A 299 10.98 -10.71 -28.66
C TRP A 299 9.51 -11.09 -28.57
N ASP A 300 9.22 -12.39 -28.69
CA ASP A 300 7.89 -12.98 -28.50
C ASP A 300 7.46 -12.93 -27.03
N HIS A 301 7.02 -11.74 -26.60
CA HIS A 301 6.58 -11.48 -25.24
C HIS A 301 5.60 -10.30 -25.23
N PRO A 302 4.48 -10.32 -24.47
CA PRO A 302 3.47 -9.25 -24.48
C PRO A 302 4.02 -7.84 -24.17
N VAL A 303 5.07 -7.77 -23.34
CA VAL A 303 5.77 -6.51 -23.04
C VAL A 303 6.39 -5.89 -24.29
N SER A 304 6.85 -6.66 -25.27
CA SER A 304 7.45 -6.08 -26.49
C SER A 304 6.44 -5.26 -27.27
N ASN A 305 5.26 -5.83 -27.54
CA ASN A 305 4.13 -5.15 -28.19
C ASN A 305 3.67 -3.92 -27.42
N TRP A 306 3.64 -3.99 -26.09
CA TRP A 306 3.26 -2.85 -25.28
C TRP A 306 4.31 -1.73 -25.33
N LEU A 307 5.61 -2.07 -25.26
CA LEU A 307 6.70 -1.09 -25.32
C LEU A 307 6.79 -0.41 -26.69
N SER A 308 6.58 -1.15 -27.79
CA SER A 308 6.64 -0.61 -29.15
C SER A 308 5.35 0.13 -29.56
N GLY A 309 4.18 -0.37 -29.13
CA GLY A 309 2.88 0.15 -29.55
C GLY A 309 2.27 1.24 -28.67
N ASN A 310 2.76 1.43 -27.43
CA ASN A 310 2.20 2.40 -26.50
C ASN A 310 3.09 3.63 -26.32
N GLN A 311 2.66 4.77 -26.89
CA GLN A 311 3.38 6.05 -26.79
C GLN A 311 3.58 6.53 -25.33
N LYS A 312 2.79 6.03 -24.37
CA LYS A 312 2.91 6.38 -22.94
C LYS A 312 3.67 5.35 -22.11
N ALA A 313 4.23 4.30 -22.72
CA ALA A 313 4.96 3.26 -22.00
C ALA A 313 6.11 3.83 -21.16
N ALA A 314 6.95 4.67 -21.78
CA ALA A 314 8.07 5.32 -21.10
C ALA A 314 7.60 6.23 -19.96
N SER A 315 6.56 7.04 -20.18
CA SER A 315 5.97 7.90 -19.15
C SER A 315 5.53 7.07 -17.95
N LYS A 316 4.78 5.98 -18.17
CA LYS A 316 4.29 5.12 -17.08
C LYS A 316 5.43 4.46 -16.30
N ILE A 317 6.42 3.91 -17.00
CA ILE A 317 7.57 3.26 -16.37
C ILE A 317 8.35 4.26 -15.52
N ASP A 318 8.61 5.46 -16.04
CA ASP A 318 9.35 6.49 -15.31
C ASP A 318 8.56 7.01 -14.09
N GLN A 319 7.25 7.22 -14.25
CA GLN A 319 6.36 7.62 -13.15
C GLN A 319 6.34 6.58 -12.02
N ILE A 320 6.30 5.28 -12.37
CA ILE A 320 6.44 4.19 -11.39
C ILE A 320 7.81 4.22 -10.73
N ALA A 321 8.89 4.44 -11.51
CA ALA A 321 10.24 4.54 -10.96
C ALA A 321 10.37 5.69 -9.95
N LYS A 322 9.79 6.86 -10.26
CA LYS A 322 9.75 8.02 -9.36
C LYS A 322 9.02 7.70 -8.04
N LEU A 323 7.83 7.10 -8.11
CA LEU A 323 7.06 6.70 -6.92
C LEU A 323 7.76 5.59 -6.12
N ARG A 324 8.39 4.63 -6.79
CA ARG A 324 9.21 3.59 -6.18
C ARG A 324 10.39 4.19 -5.43
N ASN A 325 11.05 5.21 -5.98
CA ASN A 325 12.20 5.84 -5.35
C ASN A 325 11.83 6.56 -4.04
N LEU A 326 10.58 7.02 -3.89
CA LEU A 326 10.09 7.57 -2.61
C LEU A 326 10.16 6.56 -1.46
N THR A 327 10.15 5.26 -1.75
CA THR A 327 10.27 4.23 -0.72
C THR A 327 11.65 4.25 -0.04
N ALA A 328 12.69 4.71 -0.73
CA ALA A 328 14.06 4.82 -0.22
C ALA A 328 14.32 6.09 0.61
N HIS A 329 13.41 7.06 0.59
CA HIS A 329 13.51 8.28 1.38
C HIS A 329 12.98 8.08 2.81
N PRO A 330 13.40 8.90 3.79
CA PRO A 330 12.93 8.77 5.18
C PRO A 330 11.46 9.17 5.39
N MET A 331 10.91 10.00 4.49
CA MET A 331 9.52 10.48 4.57
C MET A 331 8.52 9.37 4.21
N PRO A 332 7.32 9.32 4.82
CA PRO A 332 6.30 8.34 4.48
C PRO A 332 5.85 8.49 3.03
N ILE A 333 5.26 7.43 2.46
CA ILE A 333 4.50 7.55 1.21
C ILE A 333 3.05 7.88 1.56
N TYR A 334 2.57 9.01 1.09
CA TYR A 334 1.22 9.49 1.32
C TYR A 334 0.20 8.78 0.44
N LYS A 335 -1.07 8.75 0.91
CA LYS A 335 -2.20 8.08 0.24
C LYS A 335 -2.34 8.44 -1.24
N TRP A 336 -2.11 9.70 -1.60
CA TRP A 336 -2.23 10.15 -2.99
C TRP A 336 -1.13 9.56 -3.89
N GLN A 337 0.13 9.52 -3.42
CA GLN A 337 1.27 8.93 -4.14
C GLN A 337 1.04 7.42 -4.34
N PHE A 338 0.59 6.74 -3.28
CA PHE A 338 0.19 5.34 -3.34
C PHE A 338 -0.95 5.11 -4.35
N THR A 339 -1.96 5.98 -4.35
CA THR A 339 -3.09 5.89 -5.27
C THR A 339 -2.63 6.04 -6.73
N GLU A 340 -1.72 6.97 -7.02
CA GLU A 340 -1.14 7.10 -8.37
C GLU A 340 -0.39 5.83 -8.78
N LEU A 341 0.46 5.26 -7.90
CA LEU A 341 1.16 3.99 -8.19
C LEU A 341 0.16 2.85 -8.44
N TRP A 342 -0.87 2.75 -7.60
CA TRP A 342 -1.94 1.77 -7.74
C TRP A 342 -2.63 1.88 -9.10
N LEU A 343 -3.01 3.10 -9.50
CA LEU A 343 -3.69 3.35 -10.78
C LEU A 343 -2.77 3.08 -11.98
N LEU A 344 -1.47 3.38 -11.87
CA LEU A 344 -0.50 3.10 -12.92
C LEU A 344 -0.31 1.60 -13.15
N VAL A 345 -0.21 0.80 -12.08
CA VAL A 345 0.12 -0.63 -12.17
C VAL A 345 -1.11 -1.52 -12.27
N ILE A 346 -2.06 -1.36 -11.35
CA ILE A 346 -3.23 -2.23 -11.17
C ILE A 346 -4.46 -1.63 -11.88
N GLY A 347 -4.58 -0.31 -11.91
CA GLY A 347 -5.73 0.39 -12.45
C GLY A 347 -6.90 0.49 -11.46
N GLY A 348 -7.98 1.12 -11.92
CA GLY A 348 -9.15 1.40 -11.10
C GLY A 348 -9.87 2.68 -11.51
N LYS A 349 -10.67 3.22 -10.61
CA LYS A 349 -11.35 4.51 -10.81
C LYS A 349 -10.44 5.65 -10.37
N THR A 350 -10.23 6.60 -11.27
CA THR A 350 -9.58 7.88 -10.98
C THR A 350 -10.47 8.75 -10.07
N LYS A 351 -9.90 9.81 -9.48
CA LYS A 351 -10.67 10.80 -8.70
C LYS A 351 -11.79 11.48 -9.50
N SER A 352 -11.72 11.51 -10.83
CA SER A 352 -12.79 12.03 -11.70
C SER A 352 -13.82 10.96 -12.10
N GLY A 353 -13.80 9.78 -11.46
CA GLY A 353 -14.71 8.67 -11.73
C GLY A 353 -14.42 7.87 -13.02
N ARG A 354 -13.40 8.26 -13.81
CA ARG A 354 -13.02 7.55 -15.04
C ARG A 354 -12.28 6.26 -14.70
N ASN A 355 -12.56 5.19 -15.43
CA ASN A 355 -11.81 3.94 -15.32
C ASN A 355 -10.46 4.08 -16.04
N GLN A 356 -9.38 3.84 -15.32
CA GLN A 356 -8.01 3.75 -15.84
C GLN A 356 -7.57 2.29 -15.85
N LYS A 357 -7.03 1.84 -16.98
CA LYS A 357 -6.36 0.54 -17.07
C LYS A 357 -4.96 0.65 -16.47
N GLY A 358 -4.64 -0.29 -15.60
CA GLY A 358 -3.27 -0.47 -15.11
C GLY A 358 -2.38 -1.04 -16.21
N LEU A 359 -1.08 -0.83 -16.10
CA LEU A 359 -0.12 -1.30 -17.11
C LEU A 359 -0.16 -2.83 -17.29
N LEU A 360 -0.37 -3.60 -16.22
CA LEU A 360 -0.42 -5.07 -16.31
C LEU A 360 -1.59 -5.49 -17.20
N LYS A 361 -2.74 -4.85 -17.01
CA LYS A 361 -3.90 -5.03 -17.88
C LYS A 361 -3.61 -4.65 -19.33
N GLU A 362 -2.95 -3.53 -19.55
CA GLU A 362 -2.61 -3.08 -20.90
C GLU A 362 -1.66 -4.02 -21.64
N ILE A 363 -0.68 -4.59 -20.94
CA ILE A 363 0.28 -5.55 -21.50
C ILE A 363 -0.42 -6.82 -21.99
N TYR A 364 -1.39 -7.34 -21.23
CA TYR A 364 -2.01 -8.63 -21.53
C TYR A 364 -3.38 -8.56 -22.23
N GLU A 365 -4.07 -7.41 -22.27
CA GLU A 365 -5.38 -7.28 -22.93
C GLU A 365 -5.31 -6.88 -24.42
N LYS A 366 -4.16 -6.45 -24.95
CA LYS A 366 -4.02 -6.12 -26.38
C LYS A 366 -2.78 -6.76 -27.02
N SER A 367 -2.96 -7.99 -27.51
CA SER A 367 -2.11 -8.56 -28.58
C SER A 367 -2.84 -8.69 -29.93
N ASN A 368 -4.09 -8.21 -30.05
CA ASN A 368 -4.85 -8.23 -31.31
C ASN A 368 -5.38 -6.83 -31.63
N ALA A 369 -4.58 -6.05 -32.34
CA ALA A 369 -5.06 -4.91 -33.14
C ALA A 369 -4.07 -4.68 -34.29
N ILE A 370 -3.98 -5.65 -35.19
CA ILE A 370 -3.56 -5.40 -36.58
C ILE A 370 -4.84 -5.54 -37.39
N HIS A 371 -5.35 -4.40 -37.86
CA HIS A 371 -6.16 -4.32 -39.07
C HIS A 371 -5.41 -3.45 -40.06
#